data_AF-A0A2S5QJA5-F1
#
_entry.id   AF-A0A2S5QJA5-F1
#
_cell.length_a   1.000
_cell.length_b   1.000
_cell.length_c   1.000
_cell.angle_alpha   90.00
_cell.angle_beta   90.00
_cell.angle_gamma   90.00
#
_symmetry.space_group_name_H-M   'P 1'
#
loop_
_entity.id
_entity.type
_entity.pdbx_description
1 polymer ?
#
loop_
_entity_poly.entity_id
_entity_poly.type
_entity_poly.pdbx_seq_one_letter_code
_entity_poly.pdbx_strand_id
1 'polypeptide(L)'
;MKPKKTTIDTELSNDANLDADLPTSKTKLKAEADAQQALGVRLSELPKDRLIKLNLPEELFTAVMDTKKITANGAIRRHRQYLGRLMREVDTAPIIEQLSRWEGKNTAENAYFHGLERWRDRLISDANALSEFMALHPTTDSQQLRALIRNAQKEHLANKPPKSSREIFKLLRDITSNETPKDEDESEA
;
A
#
# COMPACT_ATOMS: atom_id res chain seq x y z
N MET A 1 -75.27 16.96 -35.66
CA MET A 1 -73.82 17.21 -35.49
C MET A 1 -73.33 16.43 -34.25
N LYS A 2 -72.39 15.48 -34.44
CA LYS A 2 -71.55 14.85 -33.37
C LYS A 2 -70.30 15.77 -33.13
N PRO A 3 -69.33 15.51 -32.21
CA PRO A 3 -69.07 14.34 -31.33
C PRO A 3 -68.68 14.66 -29.85
N LYS A 4 -68.97 13.75 -28.90
CA LYS A 4 -68.06 12.83 -28.15
C LYS A 4 -66.85 13.43 -27.43
N LYS A 5 -66.87 13.36 -26.08
CA LYS A 5 -65.68 13.37 -25.21
C LYS A 5 -64.99 12.01 -25.32
N THR A 6 -63.71 12.02 -25.67
CA THR A 6 -62.82 10.87 -25.63
C THR A 6 -61.81 11.10 -24.52
N THR A 7 -61.75 10.15 -23.59
CA THR A 7 -60.69 9.91 -22.60
C THR A 7 -59.31 9.95 -23.25
N ILE A 8 -58.36 10.66 -22.65
CA ILE A 8 -56.94 10.46 -22.94
C ILE A 8 -56.31 10.05 -21.62
N ASP A 9 -55.94 8.78 -21.60
CA ASP A 9 -55.30 8.07 -20.52
C ASP A 9 -53.93 8.68 -20.19
N THR A 10 -53.66 8.68 -18.89
CA THR A 10 -52.36 8.93 -18.28
C THR A 10 -51.39 7.84 -18.71
N GLU A 11 -50.48 8.15 -19.63
CA GLU A 11 -49.23 7.39 -19.77
C GLU A 11 -48.09 8.21 -19.16
N LEU A 12 -47.70 7.81 -17.94
CA LEU A 12 -46.41 8.13 -17.35
C LEU A 12 -45.35 7.37 -18.15
N SER A 13 -44.78 8.00 -19.16
CA SER A 13 -43.53 7.56 -19.76
C SER A 13 -42.41 7.82 -18.74
N ASN A 14 -41.97 6.73 -18.11
CA ASN A 14 -40.86 6.67 -17.18
C ASN A 14 -39.53 6.87 -17.96
N ASP A 15 -39.21 8.11 -18.31
CA ASP A 15 -37.89 8.52 -18.79
C ASP A 15 -36.91 8.57 -17.60
N ALA A 16 -36.51 7.39 -17.14
CA ALA A 16 -35.50 7.22 -16.10
C ALA A 16 -34.35 6.36 -16.65
N ASN A 17 -33.60 6.92 -17.61
CA ASN A 17 -32.24 6.48 -17.94
C ASN A 17 -31.49 7.52 -18.81
N LEU A 18 -31.39 8.75 -18.31
CA LEU A 18 -30.63 9.85 -18.93
C LEU A 18 -29.38 10.26 -18.13
N ASP A 19 -28.90 9.40 -17.21
CA ASP A 19 -27.67 9.66 -16.44
C ASP A 19 -26.39 9.06 -17.07
N ALA A 20 -26.49 8.39 -18.21
CA ALA A 20 -25.34 7.76 -18.88
C ALA A 20 -24.55 8.71 -19.80
N ASP A 21 -25.04 9.94 -20.05
CA ASP A 21 -24.46 10.85 -21.06
C ASP A 21 -24.14 12.25 -20.53
N LEU A 22 -23.75 12.35 -19.24
CA LEU A 22 -23.15 13.58 -18.73
C LEU A 22 -21.74 13.72 -19.33
N PRO A 23 -21.42 14.81 -20.05
CA PRO A 23 -20.08 15.01 -20.58
C PRO A 23 -19.09 15.01 -19.43
N THR A 24 -18.17 14.03 -19.43
CA THR A 24 -17.07 13.96 -18.47
C THR A 24 -16.39 15.32 -18.44
N SER A 25 -16.44 16.01 -17.30
CA SER A 25 -15.90 17.37 -17.23
C SER A 25 -14.44 17.35 -17.67
N LYS A 26 -13.98 18.39 -18.38
CA LYS A 26 -12.57 18.52 -18.82
C LYS A 26 -11.57 18.25 -17.69
N THR A 27 -11.98 18.51 -16.44
CA THR A 27 -11.23 18.20 -15.22
C THR A 27 -11.03 16.70 -14.99
N LYS A 28 -12.04 15.86 -15.20
CA LYS A 28 -11.94 14.39 -15.03
C LYS A 28 -10.99 13.76 -16.05
N LEU A 29 -11.12 14.13 -17.32
CA LEU A 29 -10.23 13.64 -18.38
C LEU A 29 -8.76 14.03 -18.14
N LYS A 30 -8.53 15.23 -17.60
CA LYS A 30 -7.19 15.65 -17.19
C LYS A 30 -6.67 14.82 -16.01
N ALA A 31 -7.50 14.60 -14.99
CA ALA A 31 -7.11 13.82 -13.82
C ALA A 31 -6.77 12.36 -14.20
N GLU A 32 -7.54 11.75 -15.11
CA GLU A 32 -7.26 10.40 -15.61
C GLU A 32 -5.95 10.34 -16.39
N ALA A 33 -5.70 11.31 -17.26
CA ALA A 33 -4.44 11.44 -17.99
C ALA A 33 -3.23 11.58 -17.04
N ASP A 34 -3.37 12.40 -16.00
CA ASP A 34 -2.32 12.59 -14.99
C ASP A 34 -2.10 11.31 -14.16
N ALA A 35 -3.17 10.57 -13.84
CA ALA A 35 -3.11 9.30 -13.12
C ALA A 35 -2.41 8.20 -13.94
N GLN A 36 -2.73 8.07 -15.23
CA GLN A 36 -2.06 7.13 -16.15
C GLN A 36 -0.58 7.45 -16.29
N GLN A 37 -0.22 8.72 -16.42
CA GLN A 37 1.19 9.13 -16.45
C GLN A 37 1.90 8.79 -15.15
N ALA A 38 1.28 9.08 -14.00
CA ALA A 38 1.84 8.76 -12.68
C ALA A 38 2.05 7.25 -12.52
N LEU A 39 1.10 6.43 -12.97
CA LEU A 39 1.21 4.98 -12.95
C LEU A 39 2.38 4.49 -13.82
N GLY A 40 2.54 5.02 -15.03
CA GLY A 40 3.68 4.69 -15.90
C GLY A 40 5.03 5.06 -15.28
N VAL A 41 5.11 6.22 -14.61
CA VAL A 41 6.32 6.62 -13.86
C VAL A 41 6.59 5.66 -12.71
N ARG A 42 5.55 5.31 -11.95
CA ARG A 42 5.67 4.36 -10.83
C ARG A 42 6.19 3.00 -11.28
N LEU A 43 5.76 2.50 -12.46
CA LEU A 43 6.31 1.27 -13.05
C LEU A 43 7.81 1.39 -13.33
N SER A 44 8.30 2.55 -13.80
CA SER A 44 9.74 2.76 -14.08
C SER A 44 10.66 2.71 -12.86
N GLU A 45 10.09 2.87 -11.67
CA GLU A 45 10.81 2.80 -10.40
C GLU A 45 10.89 1.38 -9.83
N LEU A 46 10.12 0.44 -10.39
CA LEU A 46 10.10 -0.95 -9.92
C LEU A 46 11.36 -1.73 -10.34
N PRO A 47 11.76 -2.74 -9.54
CA PRO A 47 12.75 -3.73 -9.95
C PRO A 47 12.20 -4.60 -11.09
N LYS A 48 13.10 -5.09 -11.95
CA LYS A 48 12.76 -5.91 -13.13
C LYS A 48 11.88 -7.11 -12.77
N ASP A 49 12.17 -7.77 -11.65
CA ASP A 49 11.44 -8.98 -11.22
C ASP A 49 9.97 -8.69 -10.91
N ARG A 50 9.64 -7.48 -10.41
CA ARG A 50 8.25 -7.07 -10.21
C ARG A 50 7.57 -6.72 -11.53
N LEU A 51 8.29 -6.10 -12.48
CA LEU A 51 7.76 -5.80 -13.80
C LEU A 51 7.39 -7.04 -14.60
N ILE A 52 8.20 -8.11 -14.51
CA ILE A 52 7.91 -9.40 -15.16
C ILE A 52 6.60 -9.99 -14.61
N LYS A 53 6.37 -9.90 -13.29
CA LYS A 53 5.13 -10.40 -12.65
C LYS A 53 3.86 -9.66 -13.08
N LEU A 54 3.97 -8.43 -13.59
CA LEU A 54 2.83 -7.65 -14.07
C LEU A 54 2.39 -8.04 -15.48
N ASN A 55 3.15 -8.89 -16.19
CA ASN A 55 2.86 -9.34 -17.55
C ASN A 55 2.46 -8.18 -18.49
N LEU A 56 3.24 -7.10 -18.46
CA LEU A 56 2.97 -5.89 -19.25
C LEU A 56 3.16 -6.17 -20.75
N PRO A 57 2.42 -5.48 -21.63
CA PRO A 57 2.69 -5.51 -23.07
C PRO A 57 4.15 -5.16 -23.39
N GLU A 58 4.71 -5.80 -24.42
CA GLU A 58 6.13 -5.71 -24.76
C GLU A 58 6.61 -4.26 -24.96
N GLU A 59 5.79 -3.43 -25.63
CA GLU A 59 6.10 -2.01 -25.87
C GLU A 59 6.21 -1.23 -24.54
N LEU A 60 5.27 -1.45 -23.61
CA LEU A 60 5.27 -0.81 -22.30
C LEU A 60 6.44 -1.32 -21.45
N PHE A 61 6.68 -2.63 -21.42
CA PHE A 61 7.78 -3.22 -20.66
C PHE A 61 9.13 -2.66 -21.12
N THR A 62 9.35 -2.57 -22.43
CA THR A 62 10.59 -2.02 -23.02
C THR A 62 10.74 -0.54 -22.67
N ALA A 63 9.68 0.25 -22.85
CA ALA A 63 9.68 1.67 -22.52
C ALA A 63 10.01 1.93 -21.03
N VAL A 64 9.43 1.13 -20.13
CA VAL A 64 9.69 1.20 -18.69
C VAL A 64 11.16 0.89 -18.40
N MET A 65 11.72 -0.17 -18.99
CA MET A 65 13.12 -0.56 -18.81
C MET A 65 14.12 0.48 -19.34
N ASP A 66 13.80 1.13 -20.47
CA ASP A 66 14.64 2.15 -21.09
C ASP A 66 14.72 3.45 -20.27
N THR A 67 13.77 3.69 -19.37
CA THR A 67 13.77 4.86 -18.48
C THR A 67 15.10 5.01 -17.73
N LYS A 68 15.72 3.89 -17.32
CA LYS A 68 17.01 3.89 -16.58
C LYS A 68 18.20 4.37 -17.40
N LYS A 69 18.11 4.36 -18.75
CA LYS A 69 19.16 4.83 -19.65
C LYS A 69 19.06 6.33 -19.95
N ILE A 70 17.93 6.96 -19.64
CA ILE A 70 17.67 8.36 -19.97
C ILE A 70 18.11 9.23 -18.80
N THR A 71 19.13 10.05 -19.02
CA THR A 71 19.73 10.90 -17.97
C THR A 71 19.37 12.38 -18.11
N ALA A 72 19.10 12.85 -19.33
CA ALA A 72 18.81 14.27 -19.57
C ALA A 72 17.38 14.63 -19.12
N ASN A 73 17.25 15.66 -18.26
CA ASN A 73 15.97 16.10 -17.69
C ASN A 73 14.86 16.33 -18.73
N GLY A 74 15.19 16.94 -19.88
CA GLY A 74 14.23 17.17 -20.97
C GLY A 74 13.83 15.90 -21.72
N ALA A 75 14.71 14.89 -21.76
CA ALA A 75 14.39 13.58 -22.32
C ALA A 75 13.54 12.76 -21.33
N ILE A 76 13.86 12.80 -20.03
CA ILE A 76 13.05 12.17 -18.97
C ILE A 76 11.63 12.70 -19.01
N ARG A 77 11.42 14.03 -19.06
CA ARG A 77 10.06 14.61 -19.10
C ARG A 77 9.23 14.10 -20.28
N ARG A 78 9.83 14.03 -21.48
CA ARG A 78 9.17 13.51 -22.68
C ARG A 78 8.90 12.01 -22.57
N HIS A 79 9.84 11.25 -22.00
CA HIS A 79 9.68 9.82 -21.77
C HIS A 79 8.54 9.51 -20.80
N ARG A 80 8.38 10.31 -19.74
CA ARG A 80 7.24 10.19 -18.81
C ARG A 80 5.91 10.40 -19.53
N GLN A 81 5.82 11.38 -20.43
CA GLN A 81 4.63 11.61 -21.24
C GLN A 81 4.36 10.44 -22.20
N TYR A 82 5.42 9.88 -22.80
CA TYR A 82 5.32 8.70 -23.65
C TYR A 82 4.80 7.47 -22.89
N LEU A 83 5.31 7.21 -21.68
CA LEU A 83 4.77 6.19 -20.78
C LEU A 83 3.28 6.46 -20.49
N GLY A 84 2.90 7.71 -20.20
CA GLY A 84 1.51 8.08 -20.00
C GLY A 84 0.61 7.81 -21.21
N ARG A 85 1.11 7.97 -22.45
CA ARG A 85 0.41 7.58 -23.67
C ARG A 85 0.20 6.07 -23.74
N LEU A 86 1.26 5.29 -23.53
CA LEU A 86 1.20 3.82 -23.55
C LEU A 86 0.23 3.28 -22.50
N MET A 87 0.22 3.87 -21.31
CA MET A 87 -0.70 3.49 -20.23
C MET A 87 -2.19 3.69 -20.58
N ARG A 88 -2.53 4.51 -21.59
CA ARG A 88 -3.92 4.67 -22.05
C ARG A 88 -4.42 3.52 -22.91
N GLU A 89 -3.49 2.77 -23.49
CA GLU A 89 -3.76 1.68 -24.42
C GLU A 89 -3.82 0.33 -23.68
N VAL A 90 -3.57 0.33 -22.36
CA VAL A 90 -3.49 -0.88 -21.52
C VAL A 90 -4.57 -0.84 -20.44
N ASP A 91 -5.13 -2.01 -20.09
CA ASP A 91 -5.97 -2.13 -18.91
C ASP A 91 -5.15 -1.92 -17.63
N THR A 92 -5.43 -0.83 -16.92
CA THR A 92 -4.71 -0.42 -15.73
C THR A 92 -5.22 -1.07 -14.45
N ALA A 93 -6.44 -1.62 -14.45
CA ALA A 93 -7.06 -2.23 -13.27
C ALA A 93 -6.20 -3.35 -12.64
N PRO A 94 -5.74 -4.38 -13.38
CA PRO A 94 -4.92 -5.45 -12.79
C PRO A 94 -3.55 -4.95 -12.30
N ILE A 95 -3.00 -3.93 -12.95
CA ILE A 95 -1.73 -3.31 -12.55
C ILE A 95 -1.91 -2.61 -11.20
N ILE A 96 -2.95 -1.79 -11.07
CA ILE A 96 -3.25 -1.04 -9.83
C ILE A 96 -3.54 -2.02 -8.68
N GLU A 97 -4.33 -3.07 -8.94
CA GLU A 97 -4.63 -4.08 -7.95
C GLU A 97 -3.35 -4.76 -7.43
N GLN A 98 -2.49 -5.23 -8.34
CA GLN A 98 -1.26 -5.91 -7.95
C GLN A 98 -0.29 -4.97 -7.20
N LEU A 99 -0.21 -3.70 -7.63
CA LEU A 99 0.56 -2.68 -6.91
C LEU A 99 0.02 -2.44 -5.51
N SER A 100 -1.30 -2.38 -5.35
CA SER A 100 -1.95 -2.19 -4.05
C SER A 100 -1.73 -3.37 -3.11
N ARG A 101 -1.72 -4.61 -3.62
CA ARG A 101 -1.39 -5.81 -2.85
C ARG A 101 0.04 -5.75 -2.32
N TRP A 102 1.01 -5.34 -3.13
CA TRP A 102 2.39 -5.17 -2.68
C TRP A 102 2.57 -4.02 -1.68
N GLU A 103 1.87 -2.91 -1.88
CA GLU A 103 1.86 -1.81 -0.91
C GLU A 103 1.23 -2.21 0.40
N GLY A 104 0.11 -2.95 0.37
CA GLY A 104 -0.58 -3.47 1.54
C GLY A 104 0.30 -4.37 2.40
N LYS A 105 1.07 -5.27 1.77
CA LYS A 105 2.05 -6.10 2.49
C LYS A 105 3.12 -5.24 3.17
N ASN A 106 3.68 -4.27 2.45
CA ASN A 106 4.67 -3.36 3.02
C ASN A 106 4.12 -2.48 4.15
N THR A 107 2.89 -1.98 4.03
CA THR A 107 2.27 -1.13 5.07
C THR A 107 1.93 -1.93 6.31
N ALA A 108 1.46 -3.17 6.17
CA ALA A 108 1.22 -4.09 7.29
C ALA A 108 2.53 -4.42 8.02
N GLU A 109 3.59 -4.80 7.29
CA GLU A 109 4.91 -5.06 7.88
C GLU A 109 5.48 -3.83 8.59
N ASN A 110 5.40 -2.64 7.97
CA ASN A 110 5.85 -1.40 8.59
C ASN A 110 5.04 -1.07 9.86
N ALA A 111 3.71 -1.22 9.81
CA ALA A 111 2.85 -1.00 10.97
C ALA A 111 3.18 -1.96 12.12
N TYR A 112 3.47 -3.23 11.80
CA TYR A 112 3.95 -4.23 12.73
C TYR A 112 5.28 -3.81 13.38
N PHE A 113 6.28 -3.43 12.59
CA PHE A 113 7.56 -2.96 13.12
C PHE A 113 7.42 -1.71 13.99
N HIS A 114 6.61 -0.73 13.59
CA HIS A 114 6.31 0.43 14.44
C HIS A 114 5.57 0.05 15.73
N GLY A 115 4.74 -0.99 15.71
CA GLY A 115 4.14 -1.58 16.91
C GLY A 115 5.19 -2.11 17.88
N LEU A 116 6.17 -2.85 17.36
CA LEU A 116 7.30 -3.37 18.16
C LEU A 116 8.19 -2.24 18.71
N GLU A 117 8.43 -1.19 17.92
CA GLU A 117 9.16 0.00 18.38
C GLU A 117 8.45 0.69 19.54
N ARG A 118 7.12 0.90 19.44
CA ARG A 118 6.32 1.46 20.53
C ARG A 118 6.40 0.60 21.79
N TRP A 119 6.30 -0.73 21.65
CA TRP A 119 6.44 -1.64 22.78
C TRP A 119 7.82 -1.57 23.42
N ARG A 120 8.90 -1.57 22.64
CA ARG A 120 10.27 -1.41 23.14
C ARG A 120 10.41 -0.12 23.95
N ASP A 121 9.98 1.00 23.40
CA ASP A 121 10.13 2.31 24.06
C ASP A 121 9.28 2.38 25.34
N ARG A 122 8.09 1.77 25.31
CA ARG A 122 7.22 1.66 26.47
C ARG A 122 7.82 0.75 27.56
N LEU A 123 8.40 -0.39 27.21
CA LEU A 123 9.06 -1.30 28.15
C LEU A 123 10.27 -0.66 28.84
N ILE A 124 10.96 0.27 28.18
CA ILE A 124 12.09 0.99 28.76
C ILE A 124 11.61 2.11 29.69
N SER A 125 10.49 2.75 29.39
CA SER A 125 9.99 3.93 30.12
C SER A 125 9.01 3.62 31.25
N ASP A 126 8.20 2.57 31.12
CA ASP A 126 7.09 2.23 32.03
C ASP A 126 7.30 0.85 32.67
N ALA A 127 7.29 0.81 34.00
CA ALA A 127 7.46 -0.42 34.76
C ALA A 127 6.26 -1.39 34.64
N ASN A 128 5.06 -0.88 34.32
CA ASN A 128 3.85 -1.69 34.16
C ASN A 128 3.73 -2.30 32.76
N ALA A 129 4.46 -1.76 31.77
CA ALA A 129 4.42 -2.24 30.39
C ALA A 129 4.83 -3.71 30.26
N LEU A 130 5.71 -4.19 31.15
CA LEU A 130 6.12 -5.59 31.16
C LEU A 130 4.97 -6.53 31.51
N SER A 131 4.18 -6.22 32.53
CA SER A 131 3.05 -7.08 32.90
C SER A 131 1.98 -7.11 31.82
N GLU A 132 1.74 -5.98 31.15
CA GLU A 132 0.82 -5.91 30.02
C GLU A 132 1.32 -6.73 28.83
N PHE A 133 2.62 -6.63 28.51
CA PHE A 133 3.21 -7.42 27.43
C PHE A 133 3.13 -8.93 27.72
N MET A 134 3.41 -9.34 28.96
CA MET A 134 3.29 -10.73 29.38
C MET A 134 1.84 -11.25 29.37
N ALA A 135 0.86 -10.38 29.62
CA ALA A 135 -0.56 -10.75 29.51
C ALA A 135 -0.97 -11.02 28.06
N LEU A 136 -0.40 -10.28 27.11
CA LEU A 136 -0.62 -10.48 25.67
C LEU A 136 0.19 -11.66 25.11
N HIS A 137 1.40 -11.89 25.64
CA HIS A 137 2.33 -12.92 25.17
C HIS A 137 2.83 -13.78 26.35
N PRO A 138 2.03 -14.77 26.82
CA PRO A 138 2.33 -15.55 28.03
C PRO A 138 3.60 -16.40 27.94
N THR A 139 4.08 -16.68 26.72
CA THR A 139 5.28 -17.49 26.45
C THR A 139 6.59 -16.69 26.66
N THR A 140 6.49 -15.40 26.98
CA THR A 140 7.64 -14.49 27.14
C THR A 140 8.55 -14.89 28.31
N ASP A 141 9.86 -15.01 28.07
CA ASP A 141 10.87 -15.09 29.14
C ASP A 141 10.99 -13.74 29.88
N SER A 142 10.24 -13.66 30.98
CA SER A 142 10.19 -12.45 31.81
C SER A 142 11.50 -12.12 32.52
N GLN A 143 12.42 -13.08 32.70
CA GLN A 143 13.70 -12.84 33.34
C GLN A 143 14.67 -12.19 32.34
N GLN A 144 14.73 -12.73 31.12
CA GLN A 144 15.53 -12.17 30.04
C GLN A 144 15.08 -10.74 29.71
N LEU A 145 13.76 -10.52 29.54
CA LEU A 145 13.23 -9.21 29.17
C LEU A 145 13.49 -8.15 30.27
N ARG A 146 13.34 -8.50 31.56
CA ARG A 146 13.69 -7.60 32.68
C ARG A 146 15.18 -7.24 32.70
N ALA A 147 16.06 -8.19 32.38
CA ALA A 147 17.50 -7.92 32.32
C ALA A 147 17.82 -6.91 31.21
N LEU A 148 17.25 -7.10 30.02
CA LEU A 148 17.43 -6.21 28.89
C LEU A 148 16.88 -4.79 29.14
N ILE A 149 15.69 -4.67 29.75
CA ILE A 149 15.10 -3.37 30.11
C ILE A 149 16.04 -2.58 31.04
N ARG A 150 16.51 -3.21 32.12
CA ARG A 150 17.43 -2.55 33.07
C ARG A 150 18.74 -2.14 32.41
N ASN A 151 19.27 -2.95 31.49
CA ASN A 151 20.49 -2.62 30.77
C ASN A 151 20.26 -1.46 29.79
N ALA A 152 19.13 -1.44 29.08
CA ALA A 152 18.76 -0.35 28.16
C ALA A 152 18.61 0.98 28.91
N GLN A 153 17.98 0.97 30.09
CA GLN A 153 17.89 2.16 30.96
C GLN A 153 19.28 2.65 31.41
N LYS A 154 20.17 1.73 31.82
CA LYS A 154 21.55 2.08 32.20
C LYS A 154 22.37 2.63 31.03
N GLU A 155 22.23 2.04 29.84
CA GLU A 155 22.90 2.50 28.61
C GLU A 155 22.44 3.91 28.24
N HIS A 156 21.12 4.16 28.31
CA HIS A 156 20.53 5.48 28.06
C HIS A 156 21.06 6.53 29.03
N LEU A 157 21.04 6.24 30.34
CA LEU A 157 21.58 7.15 31.37
C LEU A 157 23.08 7.42 31.20
N ALA A 158 23.83 6.44 30.69
CA ALA A 158 25.26 6.55 30.47
C ALA A 158 25.64 7.12 29.08
N ASN A 159 24.66 7.55 28.26
CA ASN A 159 24.85 7.98 26.86
C ASN A 159 25.65 6.96 26.02
N LYS A 160 25.46 5.67 26.31
CA LYS A 160 26.12 4.57 25.58
C LYS A 160 25.30 4.17 24.36
N PRO A 161 25.93 3.51 23.37
CA PRO A 161 25.20 2.93 22.24
C PRO A 161 24.05 2.01 22.72
N PRO A 162 22.85 2.10 22.12
CA PRO A 162 21.65 1.43 22.62
C PRO A 162 21.61 -0.05 22.20
N LYS A 163 22.57 -0.84 22.69
CA LYS A 163 22.70 -2.26 22.35
C LYS A 163 21.51 -3.05 22.92
N SER A 164 21.20 -2.85 24.20
CA SER A 164 20.13 -3.58 24.88
C SER A 164 18.76 -3.24 24.30
N SER A 165 18.54 -2.00 23.86
CA SER A 165 17.31 -1.58 23.16
C SER A 165 17.11 -2.33 21.84
N ARG A 166 18.19 -2.54 21.06
CA ARG A 166 18.15 -3.37 19.84
C ARG A 166 17.86 -4.84 20.15
N GLU A 167 18.42 -5.36 21.23
CA GLU A 167 18.15 -6.74 21.69
C GLU A 167 16.71 -6.93 22.15
N ILE A 168 16.11 -5.94 22.83
CA ILE A 168 14.67 -5.94 23.16
C ILE A 168 13.85 -6.05 21.89
N PHE A 169 14.08 -5.19 20.89
CA PHE A 169 13.32 -5.23 19.63
C PHE A 169 13.40 -6.61 18.94
N LYS A 170 14.60 -7.20 18.90
CA LYS A 170 14.79 -8.55 18.34
C LYS A 170 13.99 -9.60 19.11
N LEU A 171 14.05 -9.58 20.44
CA LEU A 171 13.31 -10.50 21.29
C LEU A 171 11.80 -10.36 21.12
N LEU A 172 11.28 -9.12 21.08
CA LEU A 172 9.86 -8.86 20.84
C LEU A 172 9.41 -9.45 19.50
N ARG A 173 10.17 -9.18 18.43
CA ARG A 173 9.90 -9.75 17.11
C ARG A 173 9.89 -11.28 17.13
N ASP A 174 10.84 -11.91 17.81
CA ASP A 174 10.93 -13.37 17.87
C ASP A 174 9.73 -13.97 18.62
N ILE A 175 9.25 -13.32 19.68
CA ILE A 175 8.04 -13.73 20.43
C ILE A 175 6.78 -13.59 19.57
N THR A 176 6.58 -12.41 18.99
CA THR A 176 5.36 -12.11 18.23
C THR A 176 5.28 -12.87 16.90
N SER A 177 6.42 -13.19 16.29
CA SER A 177 6.50 -14.02 15.08
C SER A 177 6.35 -15.53 15.36
N ASN A 178 6.64 -16.00 16.58
CA ASN A 178 6.41 -17.40 16.95
C ASN A 178 4.95 -17.68 17.35
N GLU A 179 4.21 -16.64 17.74
CA GLU A 179 2.78 -16.76 18.09
C GLU A 179 1.83 -16.49 16.91
N THR A 180 2.30 -15.86 15.83
CA THR A 180 1.50 -15.76 14.59
C THR A 180 1.55 -17.10 13.86
N PRO A 181 0.43 -17.84 13.73
CA PRO A 181 0.37 -18.97 12.81
C PRO A 181 0.66 -18.44 11.42
N LYS A 182 1.46 -19.18 10.67
CA LYS A 182 1.89 -18.88 9.31
C LYS A 182 0.78 -19.19 8.30
N ASP A 183 -0.47 -18.85 8.65
CA ASP A 183 -1.68 -19.20 7.91
C ASP A 183 -2.39 -17.89 7.54
N GLU A 184 -2.09 -17.34 6.37
CA GLU A 184 -3.00 -16.47 5.57
C GLU A 184 -2.41 -16.02 4.21
N ASP A 185 -1.36 -16.67 3.68
CA ASP A 185 -0.78 -16.29 2.37
C ASP A 185 -0.51 -17.50 1.45
N GLU A 186 -1.30 -18.57 1.60
CA GLU A 186 -1.48 -19.64 0.59
C GLU A 186 -2.97 -19.95 0.39
N SER A 187 -3.73 -18.99 -0.10
CA SER A 187 -4.98 -19.27 -0.81
C SER A 187 -5.30 -18.17 -1.82
N GLU A 188 -4.72 -18.28 -3.02
CA GLU A 188 -5.52 -18.44 -4.23
C GLU A 188 -4.60 -18.75 -5.41
N ALA A 189 -4.99 -19.80 -6.12
CA ALA A 189 -4.41 -20.33 -7.34
C ALA A 189 -4.75 -19.45 -8.56
#